data_AF-A0A6P3ZDT6-F1
#
_entry.id   AF-A0A6P3ZDT6-F1
#
_cell.length_a   1.000
_cell.length_b   1.000
_cell.length_c   1.000
_cell.angle_alpha   90.00
_cell.angle_beta   90.00
_cell.angle_gamma   90.00
#
_symmetry.space_group_name_H-M   'P 1'
#
loop_
_entity.id
_entity.type
_entity.pdbx_description
1 polymer ?
#
loop_
_entity_poly.entity_id
_entity_poly.type
_entity_poly.pdbx_seq_one_letter_code
_entity_poly.pdbx_strand_id
1 'polypeptide(L)'
;MEMNSLPNGNSTPSTPPVPTTTSPPSSKVGQLAESLRLEHQFLRVPFEHYKKTIRANHRVVEKEMSSVMSGVSDAADRDDLSSDEAVNHLNSLVSRLQGLKRKLEEGSRVEHLQAQRCRARLDHLESADAENLSEWNNMRLKRILVDYMLRMSYYDTAVKLAESSNIQDLVDIDVFQEAKKVIDALQNKEVAPALAWCADNKSRLKKSRVKLIFKFVVIGVTFATILY
;
A
#
# COMPACT_ATOMS: atom_id res chain seq x y z
N MET A 1 71.47 -56.04 34.88
CA MET A 1 71.01 -56.50 33.56
C MET A 1 70.26 -55.36 32.91
N GLU A 2 70.79 -54.90 31.78
CA GLU A 2 70.09 -54.49 30.53
C GLU A 2 68.55 -54.32 30.61
N MET A 3 67.87 -53.36 30.00
CA MET A 3 68.18 -52.46 28.87
C MET A 3 67.01 -51.44 28.72
N ASN A 4 67.35 -50.23 28.23
CA ASN A 4 66.59 -49.20 27.49
C ASN A 4 65.06 -49.39 27.26
N SER A 5 64.20 -48.35 27.33
CA SER A 5 64.22 -47.18 26.42
C SER A 5 63.27 -46.03 26.87
N LEU A 6 63.75 -44.80 26.63
CA LEU A 6 63.11 -43.47 26.63
C LEU A 6 62.03 -43.30 25.52
N PRO A 7 61.34 -42.13 25.30
CA PRO A 7 61.04 -40.96 26.16
C PRO A 7 59.59 -40.39 26.00
N ASN A 8 59.31 -39.32 26.77
CA ASN A 8 58.76 -38.03 26.31
C ASN A 8 57.31 -37.62 26.72
N GLY A 9 57.25 -36.62 27.59
CA GLY A 9 56.52 -35.35 27.38
C GLY A 9 54.99 -35.36 27.33
N ASN A 10 54.34 -34.89 28.40
CA ASN A 10 53.78 -33.52 28.48
C ASN A 10 52.87 -33.41 29.70
N SER A 11 53.13 -32.41 30.54
CA SER A 11 52.28 -32.01 31.66
C SER A 11 51.13 -31.14 31.13
N THR A 12 49.88 -31.51 31.42
CA THR A 12 48.73 -30.60 31.33
C THR A 12 47.79 -30.81 32.52
N PRO A 13 47.51 -29.79 33.35
CA PRO A 13 46.50 -29.86 34.38
C PRO A 13 45.10 -29.42 33.89
N SER A 14 44.09 -30.19 34.30
CA SER A 14 42.68 -29.84 34.57
C SER A 14 42.03 -28.67 33.80
N THR A 15 41.06 -29.00 32.93
CA THR A 15 40.16 -28.03 32.28
C THR A 15 38.88 -27.81 33.13
N PRO A 16 38.45 -26.56 33.40
CA PRO A 16 37.17 -26.23 34.04
C PRO A 16 35.97 -26.24 33.05
N PRO A 17 34.71 -26.24 33.55
CA PRO A 17 33.52 -26.41 32.71
C PRO A 17 33.24 -25.18 31.83
N VAL A 18 32.76 -25.46 30.61
CA VAL A 18 32.37 -24.47 29.59
C VAL A 18 31.17 -23.64 30.06
N PRO A 19 31.22 -22.29 30.04
CA PRO A 19 30.05 -21.47 30.31
C PRO A 19 29.11 -21.45 29.09
N THR A 20 27.83 -21.70 29.35
CA THR A 20 26.71 -21.49 28.41
C THR A 20 26.71 -20.03 27.94
N THR A 21 26.90 -19.82 26.64
CA THR A 21 26.84 -18.50 26.00
C THR A 21 25.41 -17.97 25.98
N THR A 22 25.04 -17.18 26.98
CA THR A 22 23.92 -16.26 26.90
C THR A 22 24.23 -15.19 25.86
N SER A 23 23.54 -15.21 24.72
CA SER A 23 23.60 -14.19 23.68
C SER A 23 23.21 -12.80 24.23
N PRO A 24 23.92 -11.70 23.88
CA PRO A 24 23.65 -10.39 24.44
C PRO A 24 22.33 -9.78 23.91
N PRO A 25 21.59 -9.00 24.73
CA PRO A 25 20.29 -8.41 24.38
C PRO A 25 20.35 -7.37 23.24
N SER A 26 21.55 -6.89 22.89
CA SER A 26 21.79 -5.91 21.80
C SER A 26 21.38 -6.42 20.41
N SER A 27 21.47 -7.73 20.16
CA SER A 27 21.14 -8.33 18.86
C SER A 27 19.65 -8.27 18.53
N LYS A 28 18.77 -8.43 19.52
CA LYS A 28 17.31 -8.42 19.32
C LYS A 28 16.79 -7.03 19.01
N VAL A 29 17.32 -6.00 19.67
CA VAL A 29 16.93 -4.59 19.43
C VAL A 29 17.35 -4.13 18.03
N GLY A 30 18.55 -4.51 17.57
CA GLY A 30 19.00 -4.26 16.19
C GLY A 30 18.15 -4.99 15.15
N GLN A 31 17.78 -6.25 15.40
CA GLN A 31 16.89 -7.03 14.52
C GLN A 31 15.48 -6.45 14.46
N LEU A 32 14.95 -5.95 15.58
CA LEU A 32 13.68 -5.23 15.62
C LEU A 32 13.75 -3.93 14.83
N ALA A 33 14.82 -3.13 14.99
CA ALA A 33 15.00 -1.88 14.25
C ALA A 33 15.08 -2.09 12.72
N GLU A 34 15.82 -3.10 12.25
CA GLU A 34 15.84 -3.48 10.83
C GLU A 34 14.49 -4.06 10.37
N SER A 35 13.79 -4.78 11.26
CA SER A 35 12.46 -5.29 10.96
C SER A 35 11.46 -4.14 10.75
N LEU A 36 11.51 -3.11 11.60
CA LEU A 36 10.70 -1.89 11.49
C LEU A 36 11.02 -1.07 10.22
N ARG A 37 12.26 -1.09 9.72
CA ARG A 37 12.59 -0.42 8.44
C ARG A 37 11.82 -0.99 7.25
N LEU A 38 11.64 -2.31 7.22
CA LEU A 38 10.83 -2.98 6.20
C LEU A 38 9.34 -2.63 6.35
N GLU A 39 8.86 -2.43 7.57
CA GLU A 39 7.47 -2.02 7.85
C GLU A 39 7.14 -0.63 7.30
N HIS A 40 8.10 0.29 7.27
CA HIS A 40 7.89 1.64 6.71
C HIS A 40 7.39 1.59 5.26
N GLN A 41 7.95 0.68 4.44
CA GLN A 41 7.51 0.54 3.06
C GLN A 41 6.02 0.17 3.03
N PHE A 42 5.60 -0.85 3.77
CA PHE A 42 4.20 -1.30 3.82
C PHE A 42 3.20 -0.27 4.35
N LEU A 43 3.63 0.72 5.14
CA LEU A 43 2.78 1.83 5.59
C LEU A 43 2.66 2.96 4.57
N ARG A 44 3.67 3.14 3.72
CA ARG A 44 3.75 4.30 2.82
C ARG A 44 2.65 4.29 1.76
N VAL A 45 2.42 3.14 1.13
CA VAL A 45 1.44 2.99 0.04
C VAL A 45 0.01 3.32 0.46
N PRO A 46 -0.57 2.71 1.51
CA PRO A 46 -1.92 3.03 1.95
C PRO A 46 -2.06 4.49 2.38
N PHE A 47 -1.03 5.05 3.03
CA PHE A 47 -1.03 6.46 3.44
C PHE A 47 -1.04 7.43 2.25
N GLU A 48 -0.23 7.17 1.22
CA GLU A 48 -0.26 7.98 0.00
C GLU A 48 -1.57 7.82 -0.77
N HIS A 49 -2.15 6.62 -0.79
CA HIS A 49 -3.47 6.39 -1.40
C HIS A 49 -4.57 7.14 -0.65
N TYR A 50 -4.55 7.11 0.68
CA TYR A 50 -5.48 7.85 1.52
C TYR A 50 -5.38 9.37 1.27
N LYS A 51 -4.17 9.93 1.30
CA LYS A 51 -3.92 11.36 1.00
C LYS A 51 -4.37 11.74 -0.41
N LYS A 52 -4.13 10.87 -1.40
CA LYS A 52 -4.56 11.12 -2.78
C LYS A 52 -6.09 11.17 -2.86
N THR A 53 -6.76 10.23 -2.21
CA THR A 53 -8.23 10.11 -2.19
C THR A 53 -8.86 11.35 -1.55
N ILE A 54 -8.41 11.75 -0.35
CA ILE A 54 -8.91 12.96 0.33
C ILE A 54 -8.78 14.19 -0.56
N ARG A 55 -7.60 14.39 -1.17
CA ARG A 55 -7.36 15.55 -2.06
C ARG A 55 -8.25 15.51 -3.30
N ALA A 56 -8.49 14.34 -3.87
CA ALA A 56 -9.35 14.20 -5.04
C ALA A 56 -10.81 14.51 -4.68
N ASN A 57 -11.31 13.94 -3.59
CA ASN A 57 -12.67 14.16 -3.10
C ASN A 57 -12.91 15.62 -2.74
N HIS A 58 -11.98 16.25 -2.00
CA HIS A 58 -12.06 17.67 -1.65
C HIS A 58 -12.18 18.57 -2.89
N ARG A 59 -11.36 18.34 -3.93
CA ARG A 59 -11.42 19.12 -5.18
C ARG A 59 -12.74 18.98 -5.91
N VAL A 60 -13.33 17.78 -5.89
CA VAL A 60 -14.65 17.55 -6.50
C VAL A 60 -15.72 18.33 -5.72
N VAL A 61 -15.69 18.27 -4.39
CA VAL A 61 -16.62 19.02 -3.54
C VAL A 61 -16.50 20.51 -3.77
N GLU A 62 -15.28 21.08 -3.71
CA GLU A 62 -15.06 22.50 -3.97
C GLU A 62 -15.57 22.93 -5.34
N LYS A 63 -15.21 22.19 -6.40
CA LYS A 63 -15.63 22.53 -7.77
C LYS A 63 -17.15 22.51 -7.94
N GLU A 64 -17.80 21.46 -7.46
CA GLU A 64 -19.26 21.30 -7.61
C GLU A 64 -19.99 22.33 -6.75
N MET A 65 -19.54 22.58 -5.52
CA MET A 65 -20.12 23.58 -4.62
C MET A 65 -19.99 25.00 -5.19
N SER A 66 -18.81 25.39 -5.67
CA SER A 66 -18.63 26.71 -6.32
C SER A 66 -19.55 26.89 -7.51
N SER A 67 -19.77 25.84 -8.30
CA SER A 67 -20.65 25.95 -9.46
C SER A 67 -22.13 25.93 -9.10
N VAL A 68 -22.54 25.25 -8.03
CA VAL A 68 -23.91 25.37 -7.48
C VAL A 68 -24.13 26.78 -6.94
N MET A 69 -23.20 27.32 -6.16
CA MET A 69 -23.28 28.69 -5.64
C MET A 69 -23.38 29.74 -6.76
N SER A 70 -22.56 29.59 -7.81
CA SER A 70 -22.65 30.45 -9.01
C SER A 70 -24.02 30.35 -9.66
N GLY A 71 -24.54 29.14 -9.87
CA GLY A 71 -25.87 28.97 -10.46
C GLY A 71 -26.98 29.56 -9.60
N VAL A 72 -26.89 29.48 -8.27
CA VAL A 72 -27.85 30.12 -7.37
C VAL A 72 -27.78 31.65 -7.49
N SER A 73 -26.58 32.24 -7.54
CA SER A 73 -26.41 33.69 -7.76
C SER A 73 -26.98 34.12 -9.10
N ASP A 74 -26.65 33.40 -10.17
CA ASP A 74 -27.12 33.70 -11.53
C ASP A 74 -28.65 33.65 -11.65
N ALA A 75 -29.30 32.80 -10.85
CA ALA A 75 -30.76 32.73 -10.79
C ALA A 75 -31.37 33.85 -9.93
N ALA A 76 -30.67 34.28 -8.87
CA ALA A 76 -31.12 35.37 -8.01
C ALA A 76 -30.99 36.75 -8.68
N ASP A 77 -30.00 36.92 -9.56
CA ASP A 77 -29.72 38.18 -10.27
C ASP A 77 -30.60 38.40 -11.51
N ARG A 78 -31.45 37.44 -11.88
CA ARG A 78 -32.35 37.55 -13.03
C ARG A 78 -33.76 37.92 -12.59
N ASP A 79 -34.13 39.17 -12.81
CA ASP A 79 -35.47 39.70 -12.49
C ASP A 79 -36.59 39.18 -13.42
N ASP A 80 -36.25 38.76 -14.64
CA ASP A 80 -37.21 38.37 -15.70
C ASP A 80 -37.31 36.85 -15.92
N LEU A 81 -37.11 36.03 -14.90
CA LEU A 81 -37.25 34.57 -15.04
C LEU A 81 -38.72 34.14 -15.12
N SER A 82 -39.08 33.47 -16.21
CA SER A 82 -40.34 32.74 -16.29
C SER A 82 -40.40 31.65 -15.22
N SER A 83 -41.61 31.37 -14.71
CA SER A 83 -41.82 30.31 -13.72
C SER A 83 -41.31 28.95 -14.19
N ASP A 84 -41.46 28.63 -15.49
CA ASP A 84 -40.98 27.36 -16.05
C ASP A 84 -39.45 27.30 -16.11
N GLU A 85 -38.81 28.43 -16.45
CA GLU A 85 -37.35 28.54 -16.50
C GLU A 85 -36.72 28.45 -15.11
N ALA A 86 -37.35 29.07 -14.10
CA ALA A 86 -36.94 28.94 -12.71
C ALA A 86 -37.04 27.50 -12.19
N VAL A 87 -38.13 26.79 -12.51
CA VAL A 87 -38.31 25.37 -12.15
C VAL A 87 -37.26 24.50 -12.83
N ASN A 88 -37.01 24.70 -14.12
CA ASN A 88 -35.98 23.96 -14.87
C ASN A 88 -34.57 24.21 -14.31
N HIS A 89 -34.26 25.45 -13.93
CA HIS A 89 -32.99 25.81 -13.33
C HIS A 89 -32.80 25.15 -11.95
N LEU A 90 -33.81 25.21 -11.08
CA LEU A 90 -33.79 24.53 -9.78
C LEU A 90 -33.64 23.01 -9.93
N ASN A 91 -34.35 22.39 -10.87
CA ASN A 91 -34.23 20.96 -11.16
C ASN A 91 -32.81 20.56 -11.59
N SER A 92 -32.15 21.41 -12.38
CA SER A 92 -30.74 21.22 -12.76
C SER A 92 -29.80 21.29 -11.55
N LEU A 93 -29.97 22.29 -10.68
CA LEU A 93 -29.19 22.41 -9.44
C LEU A 93 -29.41 21.22 -8.49
N VAL A 94 -30.66 20.78 -8.33
CA VAL A 94 -31.02 19.60 -7.54
C VAL A 94 -30.36 18.34 -8.10
N SER A 95 -30.44 18.12 -9.42
CA SER A 95 -29.81 16.98 -10.09
C SER A 95 -28.30 16.97 -9.89
N ARG A 96 -27.68 18.15 -9.91
CA ARG A 96 -26.25 18.33 -9.65
C ARG A 96 -25.87 18.03 -8.20
N LEU A 97 -26.63 18.52 -7.23
CA LEU A 97 -26.42 18.23 -5.81
C LEU A 97 -26.62 16.73 -5.49
N GLN A 98 -27.61 16.08 -6.11
CA GLN A 98 -27.77 14.63 -6.02
C GLN A 98 -26.60 13.87 -6.66
N GLY A 99 -26.04 14.38 -7.75
CA GLY A 99 -24.79 13.88 -8.33
C GLY A 99 -23.60 14.02 -7.37
N LEU A 100 -23.44 15.19 -6.75
CA LEU A 100 -22.40 15.44 -5.76
C LEU A 100 -22.55 14.53 -4.52
N LYS A 101 -23.77 14.35 -4.00
CA LYS A 101 -24.06 13.42 -2.89
C LYS A 101 -23.55 12.01 -3.20
N ARG A 102 -23.91 11.46 -4.37
CA ARG A 102 -23.44 10.13 -4.81
C ARG A 102 -21.92 10.04 -4.89
N LYS A 103 -21.26 11.08 -5.44
CA LYS A 103 -19.78 11.14 -5.50
C LYS A 103 -19.16 11.19 -4.11
N LEU A 104 -19.77 11.91 -3.17
CA LEU A 104 -19.28 12.03 -1.80
C LEU A 104 -19.43 10.73 -1.00
N GLU A 105 -20.55 10.03 -1.17
CA GLU A 105 -20.78 8.71 -0.54
C GLU A 105 -19.74 7.69 -1.02
N GLU A 106 -19.49 7.61 -2.33
CA GLU A 106 -18.46 6.72 -2.88
C GLU A 106 -17.05 7.16 -2.44
N GLY A 107 -16.76 8.46 -2.46
CA GLY A 107 -15.50 9.00 -1.98
C GLY A 107 -15.24 8.68 -0.50
N SER A 108 -16.26 8.83 0.35
CA SER A 108 -16.21 8.51 1.77
C SER A 108 -15.96 7.03 2.02
N ARG A 109 -16.61 6.14 1.25
CA ARG A 109 -16.38 4.69 1.31
C ARG A 109 -14.93 4.34 1.01
N VAL A 110 -14.34 4.93 -0.05
CA VAL A 110 -12.94 4.70 -0.41
C VAL A 110 -11.99 5.26 0.64
N GLU A 111 -12.25 6.47 1.16
CA GLU A 111 -11.46 7.06 2.24
C GLU A 111 -11.47 6.19 3.50
N HIS A 112 -12.64 5.70 3.91
CA HIS A 112 -12.79 4.85 5.07
C HIS A 112 -12.00 3.54 4.93
N LEU A 113 -12.05 2.91 3.76
CA LEU A 113 -11.27 1.70 3.47
C LEU A 113 -9.77 1.95 3.59
N GLN A 114 -9.25 3.06 3.04
CA GLN A 114 -7.82 3.37 3.14
C GLN A 114 -7.42 3.72 4.59
N ALA A 115 -8.28 4.44 5.32
CA ALA A 115 -8.05 4.74 6.74
C ALA A 115 -8.04 3.46 7.60
N GLN A 116 -8.96 2.53 7.35
CA GLN A 116 -9.00 1.21 7.99
C GLN A 116 -7.70 0.45 7.75
N ARG A 117 -7.23 0.39 6.51
CA ARG A 117 -5.96 -0.24 6.15
C ARG A 117 -4.74 0.40 6.80
N CYS A 118 -4.72 1.73 6.93
CA CYS A 118 -3.68 2.42 7.70
C CYS A 118 -3.72 2.01 9.18
N ARG A 119 -4.93 1.98 9.78
CA ARG A 119 -5.14 1.61 11.18
C ARG A 119 -4.71 0.17 11.44
N ALA A 120 -5.20 -0.80 10.67
CA ALA A 120 -4.85 -2.21 10.82
C ALA A 120 -3.33 -2.45 10.79
N ARG A 121 -2.60 -1.72 9.95
CA ARG A 121 -1.13 -1.81 9.90
C ARG A 121 -0.44 -1.17 11.10
N LEU A 122 -0.97 -0.06 11.62
CA LEU A 122 -0.46 0.56 12.85
C LEU A 122 -0.74 -0.33 14.06
N ASP A 123 -1.95 -0.88 14.17
CA ASP A 123 -2.34 -1.78 15.26
C ASP A 123 -1.45 -3.05 15.25
N HIS A 124 -1.17 -3.62 14.07
CA HIS A 124 -0.23 -4.73 13.95
C HIS A 124 1.19 -4.35 14.40
N LEU A 125 1.66 -3.13 14.11
CA LEU A 125 2.97 -2.66 14.57
C LEU A 125 3.03 -2.48 16.08
N GLU A 126 1.97 -1.95 16.67
CA GLU A 126 1.86 -1.74 18.11
C GLU A 126 1.75 -3.08 18.86
N SER A 127 1.17 -4.11 18.24
CA SER A 127 1.05 -5.46 18.82
C SER A 127 2.37 -6.23 18.96
N ALA A 128 3.50 -5.66 18.51
CA ALA A 128 4.81 -6.30 18.60
C ALA A 128 5.29 -6.36 20.07
N ASP A 129 5.16 -7.54 20.68
CA ASP A 129 5.59 -7.81 22.05
C ASP A 129 6.51 -9.05 22.12
N ALA A 130 7.33 -9.14 23.16
CA ALA A 130 8.28 -10.23 23.39
C ALA A 130 7.59 -11.59 23.52
N GLU A 131 6.38 -11.65 24.07
CA GLU A 131 5.60 -12.88 24.25
C GLU A 131 4.96 -13.37 22.95
N ASN A 132 4.52 -12.45 22.08
CA ASN A 132 3.82 -12.77 20.81
C ASN A 132 4.71 -12.64 19.56
N LEU A 133 6.03 -12.53 19.76
CA LEU A 133 6.98 -12.22 18.68
C LEU A 133 6.96 -13.26 17.54
N SER A 134 6.69 -14.52 17.85
CA SER A 134 6.59 -15.60 16.85
C SER A 134 5.39 -15.39 15.90
N GLU A 135 4.22 -15.09 16.46
CA GLU A 135 2.99 -14.86 15.70
C GLU A 135 3.10 -13.57 14.88
N TRP A 136 3.63 -12.52 15.48
CA TRP A 136 3.91 -11.25 14.80
C TRP A 136 4.86 -11.44 13.60
N ASN A 137 5.94 -12.21 13.79
CA ASN A 137 6.86 -12.54 12.69
C ASN A 137 6.20 -13.40 11.61
N ASN A 138 5.31 -14.33 11.99
CA ASN A 138 4.55 -15.14 11.03
C ASN A 138 3.61 -14.27 10.17
N MET A 139 2.89 -13.36 10.81
CA MET A 139 2.02 -12.38 10.15
C MET A 139 2.81 -11.51 9.17
N ARG A 140 3.94 -10.97 9.64
CA ARG A 140 4.87 -10.19 8.82
C ARG A 140 5.41 -10.98 7.62
N LEU A 141 5.82 -12.23 7.83
CA LEU A 141 6.29 -13.09 6.76
C LEU A 141 5.22 -13.34 5.70
N LYS A 142 3.97 -13.63 6.11
CA LYS A 142 2.84 -13.79 5.18
C LYS A 142 2.61 -12.53 4.35
N ARG A 143 2.71 -11.35 4.97
CA ARG A 143 2.57 -10.05 4.30
C ARG A 143 3.65 -9.85 3.23
N ILE A 144 4.91 -10.18 3.55
CA ILE A 144 6.04 -10.15 2.60
C ILE A 144 5.82 -11.14 1.46
N LEU A 145 5.34 -12.35 1.79
CA LEU A 145 5.08 -13.39 0.79
C LEU A 145 3.97 -12.99 -0.18
N VAL A 146 2.89 -12.37 0.31
CA VAL A 146 1.83 -11.82 -0.54
C VAL A 146 2.38 -10.74 -1.47
N ASP A 147 3.16 -9.77 -0.96
CA ASP A 147 3.79 -8.74 -1.81
C ASP A 147 4.72 -9.36 -2.87
N TYR A 148 5.53 -10.35 -2.50
CA TYR A 148 6.35 -11.10 -3.45
C TYR A 148 5.50 -11.78 -4.54
N MET A 149 4.43 -12.50 -4.15
CA MET A 149 3.54 -13.17 -5.10
C MET A 149 2.90 -12.18 -6.07
N LEU A 150 2.45 -11.02 -5.59
CA LEU A 150 1.88 -9.96 -6.42
C LEU A 150 2.90 -9.40 -7.44
N ARG A 151 4.15 -9.20 -7.01
CA ARG A 151 5.25 -8.78 -7.92
C ARG A 151 5.62 -9.85 -8.93
N MET A 152 5.48 -11.12 -8.59
CA MET A 152 5.70 -12.24 -9.52
C MET A 152 4.47 -12.59 -10.36
N SER A 153 3.42 -11.76 -10.32
CA SER A 153 2.15 -11.97 -11.05
C SER A 153 1.35 -13.20 -10.61
N TYR A 154 1.63 -13.76 -9.42
CA TYR A 154 0.87 -14.85 -8.80
C TYR A 154 -0.35 -14.31 -8.03
N TYR A 155 -1.23 -13.59 -8.74
CA TYR A 155 -2.35 -12.85 -8.14
C TYR A 155 -3.33 -13.73 -7.38
N ASP A 156 -3.77 -14.84 -7.98
CA ASP A 156 -4.78 -15.72 -7.36
C ASP A 156 -4.25 -16.38 -6.08
N THR A 157 -2.97 -16.79 -6.11
CA THR A 157 -2.31 -17.36 -4.93
C THR A 157 -2.13 -16.32 -3.83
N ALA A 158 -1.77 -15.08 -4.20
CA ALA A 158 -1.66 -13.96 -3.26
C ALA A 158 -3.00 -13.66 -2.57
N VAL A 159 -4.09 -13.64 -3.34
CA VAL A 159 -5.46 -13.45 -2.83
C VAL A 159 -5.83 -14.56 -1.84
N LYS A 160 -5.64 -15.82 -2.24
CA LYS A 160 -5.96 -16.97 -1.38
C LYS A 160 -5.17 -16.97 -0.08
N LEU A 161 -3.87 -16.67 -0.12
CA LEU A 161 -3.04 -16.58 1.08
C LEU A 161 -3.49 -15.44 2.00
N ALA A 162 -3.90 -14.30 1.43
CA ALA A 162 -4.39 -13.17 2.20
C ALA A 162 -5.71 -13.50 2.90
N GLU A 163 -6.64 -14.13 2.18
CA GLU A 163 -7.94 -14.57 2.71
C GLU A 163 -7.79 -15.66 3.78
N SER A 164 -7.00 -16.71 3.52
CA SER A 164 -6.81 -17.81 4.46
C SER A 164 -6.08 -17.39 5.75
N SER A 165 -5.33 -16.29 5.69
CA SER A 165 -4.61 -15.73 6.83
C SER A 165 -5.32 -14.55 7.48
N ASN A 166 -6.45 -14.09 6.91
CA ASN A 166 -7.17 -12.89 7.31
C ASN A 166 -6.30 -11.61 7.37
N ILE A 167 -5.50 -11.37 6.32
CA ILE A 167 -4.53 -10.24 6.24
C ILE A 167 -4.82 -9.25 5.11
N GLN A 168 -6.03 -9.26 4.55
CA GLN A 168 -6.40 -8.45 3.39
C GLN A 168 -6.16 -6.94 3.62
N ASP A 169 -6.40 -6.45 4.85
CA ASP A 169 -6.17 -5.04 5.20
C ASP A 169 -4.68 -4.67 5.36
N LEU A 170 -3.81 -5.68 5.45
CA LEU A 170 -2.38 -5.51 5.64
C LEU A 170 -1.60 -5.51 4.31
N VAL A 171 -2.23 -5.90 3.20
CA VAL A 171 -1.62 -6.09 1.88
C VAL A 171 -2.25 -5.21 0.81
N ASP A 172 -1.50 -4.88 -0.25
CA ASP A 172 -1.91 -3.92 -1.28
C ASP A 172 -2.48 -4.60 -2.56
N ILE A 173 -3.26 -5.67 -2.42
CA ILE A 173 -3.73 -6.52 -3.55
C ILE A 173 -4.43 -5.71 -4.64
N ASP A 174 -5.34 -4.81 -4.27
CA ASP A 174 -6.11 -3.99 -5.20
C ASP A 174 -5.23 -3.09 -6.07
N VAL A 175 -4.16 -2.54 -5.49
CA VAL A 175 -3.19 -1.72 -6.21
C VAL A 175 -2.50 -2.53 -7.32
N PHE A 176 -2.15 -3.78 -7.03
CA PHE A 176 -1.55 -4.69 -8.03
C PHE A 176 -2.59 -5.20 -9.04
N GLN A 177 -3.86 -5.34 -8.67
CA GLN A 177 -4.93 -5.68 -9.61
C GLN A 177 -5.24 -4.54 -10.60
N GLU A 178 -5.19 -3.28 -10.18
CA GLU A 178 -5.27 -2.13 -11.09
C GLU A 178 -4.13 -2.16 -12.13
N ALA A 179 -2.91 -2.48 -11.69
CA ALA A 179 -1.77 -2.67 -12.58
C ALA A 179 -2.01 -3.82 -13.56
N LYS A 180 -2.49 -4.96 -13.06
CA LYS A 180 -2.80 -6.15 -13.86
C LYS A 180 -3.77 -5.83 -15.00
N LYS A 181 -4.85 -5.07 -14.73
CA LYS A 181 -5.82 -4.65 -15.77
C LYS A 181 -5.14 -3.92 -16.94
N VAL A 182 -4.17 -3.06 -16.64
CA VAL A 182 -3.41 -2.34 -17.68
C VAL A 182 -2.49 -3.28 -18.45
N ILE A 183 -1.85 -4.23 -17.77
CA ILE A 183 -0.99 -5.24 -18.39
C ILE A 183 -1.80 -6.15 -19.32
N ASP A 184 -2.92 -6.68 -18.84
CA ASP A 184 -3.81 -7.56 -19.61
C ASP A 184 -4.33 -6.83 -20.87
N ALA A 185 -4.74 -5.57 -20.74
CA ALA A 185 -5.16 -4.75 -21.87
C ALA A 185 -4.06 -4.60 -22.93
N LEU A 186 -2.82 -4.32 -22.50
CA LEU A 186 -1.68 -4.21 -23.40
C LEU A 186 -1.35 -5.53 -24.09
N GLN A 187 -1.46 -6.66 -23.40
CA GLN A 187 -1.30 -8.00 -23.98
C GLN A 187 -2.36 -8.26 -25.07
N ASN A 188 -3.58 -7.76 -24.85
CA ASN A 188 -4.69 -7.80 -25.82
C ASN A 188 -4.58 -6.73 -26.91
N LYS A 189 -3.45 -5.99 -26.99
CA LYS A 189 -3.20 -4.89 -27.95
C LYS A 189 -4.15 -3.70 -27.78
N GLU A 190 -4.78 -3.58 -26.62
CA GLU A 190 -5.63 -2.45 -26.25
C GLU A 190 -4.79 -1.37 -25.55
N VAL A 191 -4.66 -0.21 -26.18
CA VAL A 191 -3.80 0.87 -25.68
C VAL A 191 -4.57 1.89 -24.84
N ALA A 192 -5.90 1.95 -24.97
CA ALA A 192 -6.73 2.92 -24.26
C ALA A 192 -6.61 2.84 -22.72
N PRO A 193 -6.65 1.66 -22.07
CA PRO A 193 -6.48 1.57 -20.61
C PRO A 193 -5.10 2.03 -20.15
N ALA A 194 -4.05 1.76 -20.94
CA ALA A 194 -2.70 2.20 -20.63
C ALA A 194 -2.55 3.73 -20.75
N LEU A 195 -3.19 4.35 -21.73
CA LEU A 195 -3.19 5.82 -21.89
C LEU A 195 -3.94 6.51 -20.75
N ALA A 196 -5.10 5.99 -20.34
CA ALA A 196 -5.84 6.48 -19.19
C ALA A 196 -4.98 6.41 -17.92
N TRP A 197 -4.34 5.25 -17.68
CA TRP A 197 -3.44 5.09 -16.53
C TRP A 197 -2.25 6.06 -16.58
N CYS A 198 -1.69 6.33 -17.77
CA CYS A 198 -0.61 7.31 -17.94
C CYS A 198 -1.07 8.75 -17.63
N ALA A 199 -2.30 9.12 -18.01
CA ALA A 199 -2.88 10.42 -17.70
C ALA A 199 -3.02 10.59 -16.17
N ASP A 200 -3.53 9.57 -15.49
CA ASP A 200 -3.75 9.58 -14.03
C ASP A 200 -2.44 9.59 -13.22
N ASN A 201 -1.35 9.06 -13.79
CA ASN A 201 -0.06 8.93 -13.13
C ASN A 201 1.02 9.89 -13.69
N LYS A 202 0.63 10.87 -14.52
CA LYS A 202 1.53 11.78 -15.25
C LYS A 202 2.61 12.43 -14.37
N SER A 203 2.27 12.87 -13.16
CA SER A 203 3.21 13.52 -12.24
C SER A 203 4.26 12.56 -11.66
N ARG A 204 3.91 11.29 -11.44
CA ARG A 204 4.82 10.22 -10.96
C ARG A 204 5.73 9.77 -12.09
N LEU A 205 5.16 9.59 -13.29
CA LEU A 205 5.90 9.20 -14.49
C LEU A 205 6.99 10.22 -14.85
N LYS A 206 6.70 11.52 -14.74
CA LYS A 206 7.70 12.59 -14.96
C LYS A 206 8.88 12.54 -13.99
N LYS A 207 8.66 12.09 -12.75
CA LYS A 207 9.73 11.97 -11.74
C LYS A 207 10.57 10.70 -11.95
N SER A 208 9.98 9.63 -12.49
CA SER A 208 10.68 8.40 -12.80
C SER A 208 11.40 8.50 -14.15
N ARG A 209 12.72 8.72 -14.16
CA ARG A 209 13.56 8.92 -15.37
C ARG A 209 13.70 7.70 -16.32
N VAL A 210 12.73 6.79 -16.41
CA VAL A 210 12.86 5.53 -17.18
C VAL A 210 11.88 5.47 -18.35
N LYS A 211 12.38 5.08 -19.54
CA LYS A 211 11.61 4.87 -20.78
C LYS A 211 10.50 3.83 -20.56
N LEU A 212 9.24 4.28 -20.67
CA LEU A 212 8.00 3.57 -20.36
C LEU A 212 7.86 2.16 -20.97
N ILE A 213 8.38 1.94 -22.18
CA ILE A 213 8.23 0.67 -22.92
C ILE A 213 8.96 -0.49 -22.24
N PHE A 214 10.10 -0.22 -21.58
CA PHE A 214 10.87 -1.27 -20.89
C PHE A 214 10.27 -1.66 -19.53
N LYS A 215 9.40 -0.82 -18.95
CA LYS A 215 8.72 -1.13 -17.69
C LYS A 215 7.55 -2.09 -17.94
N PHE A 216 6.68 -1.83 -18.92
CA PHE A 216 5.85 -2.81 -19.67
C PHE A 216 6.00 -4.30 -19.26
N VAL A 217 7.15 -4.85 -19.65
CA VAL A 217 7.46 -6.28 -19.62
C VAL A 217 8.23 -6.68 -18.34
N VAL A 218 8.81 -5.72 -17.63
CA VAL A 218 9.55 -5.90 -16.36
C VAL A 218 8.65 -5.59 -15.14
N ILE A 219 7.35 -5.35 -15.37
CA ILE A 219 6.46 -4.56 -14.51
C ILE A 219 6.00 -5.22 -13.22
N GLY A 220 6.24 -6.52 -13.05
CA GLY A 220 6.14 -7.15 -11.73
C GLY A 220 7.05 -6.48 -10.70
N VAL A 221 8.26 -6.08 -11.13
CA VAL A 221 9.32 -5.57 -10.23
C VAL A 221 9.26 -4.04 -10.07
N THR A 222 8.74 -3.30 -11.06
CA THR A 222 8.82 -1.83 -11.08
C THR A 222 7.56 -1.09 -10.66
N PHE A 223 6.39 -1.74 -10.58
CA PHE A 223 5.21 -1.11 -9.99
C PHE A 223 5.46 -0.73 -8.52
N ALA A 224 6.19 -1.59 -7.81
CA ALA A 224 6.66 -1.31 -6.47
C ALA A 224 7.60 -0.09 -6.39
N THR A 225 8.51 0.13 -7.33
CA THR A 225 9.38 1.34 -7.31
C THR A 225 8.63 2.63 -7.67
N ILE A 226 7.43 2.51 -8.24
CA ILE A 226 6.58 3.66 -8.53
C ILE A 226 5.66 3.94 -7.33
N LEU A 227 5.25 2.90 -6.58
CA LEU A 227 4.39 2.96 -5.40
C LEU A 227 5.13 3.18 -4.07
N TYR A 228 6.36 2.69 -3.93
CA TYR A 228 7.25 2.87 -2.78
C TYR A 228 8.44 3.77 -3.14
#